data_AF-A0A9N8PXK8-F1
#
_entry.id   AF-A0A9N8PXK8-F1
#
_cell.length_a   1.000
_cell.length_b   1.000
_cell.length_c   1.000
_cell.angle_alpha   90.00
_cell.angle_beta   90.00
_cell.angle_gamma   90.00
#
_symmetry.space_group_name_H-M   'P 1'
#
loop_
_entity.id
_entity.type
_entity.pdbx_description
1 polymer ?
#
loop_
_entity_poly.entity_id
_entity_poly.type
_entity_poly.pdbx_seq_one_letter_code
_entity_poly.pdbx_strand_id
1 'polypeptide(L)'
;MKKSCMPKNDVTEEEIGDIEKGKFIETRNVMCYIACVYTMTQVVKNNKLSYEAVIKQVDVMFPAEMRTAVKAAAAHCKDIKQVGRIEQGVFIENHNVMCYISCVYKNFQVMKNDRLDLNSIMKQVDILYPPDMREPVKKAVVACKDIQQVGDISKGKFIEERNVMCYIACVYKMGQTIKGNTVNYDMMIKQVEMIFPADIKAPVKEAIESCRPVAKKYKDVCEVSYWTAKCIYEHGPENFLFP
;
A
#
# COMPACT_ATOMS: atom_id res chain seq x y z
N MET A 1 24.98 -4.74 -27.95
CA MET A 1 24.63 -4.60 -26.52
C MET A 1 25.05 -5.81 -25.71
N LYS A 2 24.62 -7.03 -26.07
CA LYS A 2 25.01 -8.31 -25.44
C LYS A 2 26.51 -8.41 -25.09
N LYS A 3 27.39 -8.32 -26.09
CA LYS A 3 28.87 -8.36 -25.93
C LYS A 3 29.46 -7.30 -24.99
N SER A 4 28.79 -6.16 -24.80
CA SER A 4 29.26 -5.07 -23.96
C SER A 4 28.76 -5.18 -22.51
N CYS A 5 27.58 -5.76 -22.30
CA CYS A 5 26.95 -5.86 -20.99
C CYS A 5 27.26 -7.17 -20.27
N MET A 6 27.48 -8.27 -20.99
CA MET A 6 27.83 -9.57 -20.37
C MET A 6 29.07 -9.49 -19.46
N PRO A 7 30.25 -9.02 -19.92
CA PRO A 7 31.44 -8.99 -19.07
C PRO A 7 31.33 -7.97 -17.92
N LYS A 8 30.52 -6.91 -18.08
CA LYS A 8 30.33 -5.89 -17.04
C LYS A 8 29.49 -6.37 -15.87
N ASN A 9 28.66 -7.39 -16.09
CA ASN A 9 27.71 -7.87 -15.09
C ASN A 9 27.97 -9.33 -14.71
N ASP A 10 29.09 -9.90 -15.19
CA ASP A 10 29.51 -11.26 -14.89
C ASP A 10 28.40 -12.29 -15.13
N VAL A 11 27.89 -12.29 -16.37
CA VAL A 11 26.87 -13.25 -16.85
C VAL A 11 27.36 -13.99 -18.09
N THR A 12 26.98 -15.26 -18.18
CA THR A 12 27.28 -16.17 -19.28
C THR A 12 26.20 -16.15 -20.34
N GLU A 13 26.50 -16.70 -21.53
CA GLU A 13 25.53 -16.77 -22.63
C GLU A 13 24.35 -17.70 -22.33
N GLU A 14 24.58 -18.73 -21.51
CA GLU A 14 23.54 -19.64 -21.03
C GLU A 14 22.53 -18.92 -20.12
N GLU A 15 23.01 -18.05 -19.22
CA GLU A 15 22.15 -17.34 -18.25
C GLU A 15 21.22 -16.32 -18.91
N ILE A 16 21.61 -15.75 -20.06
CA ILE A 16 20.84 -14.70 -20.75
C ILE A 16 20.25 -15.16 -22.10
N GLY A 17 20.64 -16.33 -22.60
CA GLY A 17 20.31 -16.79 -23.94
C GLY A 17 18.82 -17.04 -24.14
N ASP A 18 18.10 -17.39 -23.07
CA ASP A 18 16.67 -17.66 -23.13
C ASP A 18 15.78 -16.43 -22.81
N ILE A 19 16.37 -15.25 -22.58
CA ILE A 19 15.60 -14.00 -22.33
C ILE A 19 14.69 -13.66 -23.51
N GLU A 20 15.17 -13.85 -24.74
CA GLU A 20 14.38 -13.62 -25.97
C GLU A 20 13.19 -14.58 -26.13
N LYS A 21 13.22 -15.71 -25.42
CA LYS A 21 12.12 -16.69 -25.34
C LYS A 21 11.19 -16.40 -24.15
N GLY A 22 11.40 -15.30 -23.45
CA GLY A 22 10.62 -14.90 -22.28
C GLY A 22 11.00 -15.63 -20.99
N LYS A 23 12.12 -16.35 -20.93
CA LYS A 23 12.60 -16.96 -19.68
C LYS A 23 13.63 -16.06 -19.02
N PHE A 24 13.32 -15.63 -17.80
CA PHE A 24 14.19 -14.75 -17.04
C PHE A 24 14.75 -15.50 -15.82
N ILE A 25 16.07 -15.53 -15.70
CA ILE A 25 16.73 -15.97 -14.48
C ILE A 25 16.77 -14.79 -13.51
N GLU A 26 16.17 -14.94 -12.34
CA GLU A 26 16.01 -13.86 -11.35
C GLU A 26 17.23 -13.70 -10.42
N THR A 27 18.44 -13.69 -10.99
CA THR A 27 19.67 -13.38 -10.24
C THR A 27 20.04 -11.91 -10.39
N ARG A 28 20.72 -11.35 -9.38
CA ARG A 28 21.18 -9.96 -9.40
C ARG A 28 22.00 -9.62 -10.65
N ASN A 29 22.90 -10.51 -11.06
CA ASN A 29 23.76 -10.30 -12.22
C ASN A 29 22.96 -10.23 -13.53
N VAL A 30 21.97 -11.10 -13.71
CA VAL A 30 21.09 -11.09 -14.89
C VAL A 30 20.20 -9.84 -14.91
N MET A 31 19.66 -9.42 -13.75
CA MET A 31 18.92 -8.15 -13.64
C MET A 31 19.79 -6.94 -13.99
N CYS A 32 21.04 -6.90 -13.50
CA CYS A 32 22.01 -5.84 -13.82
C CYS A 32 22.41 -5.86 -15.30
N TYR A 33 22.52 -7.04 -15.93
CA TYR A 33 22.71 -7.17 -17.37
C TYR A 33 21.57 -6.51 -18.16
N ILE A 34 20.31 -6.78 -17.81
CA ILE A 34 19.13 -6.14 -18.44
C ILE A 34 19.17 -4.62 -18.24
N ALA A 35 19.48 -4.16 -17.02
CA ALA A 35 19.63 -2.74 -16.72
C ALA A 35 20.74 -2.07 -17.56
N CYS A 36 21.87 -2.76 -17.77
CA CYS A 36 22.94 -2.31 -18.65
C CYS A 36 22.44 -2.16 -20.09
N VAL A 37 21.70 -3.15 -20.62
CA VAL A 37 21.14 -3.09 -21.98
C VAL A 37 20.18 -1.90 -22.11
N TYR A 38 19.30 -1.67 -21.14
CA TYR A 38 18.34 -0.56 -21.15
C TYR A 38 19.01 0.82 -20.97
N THR A 39 20.13 0.85 -20.26
CA THR A 39 20.96 2.07 -20.17
C THR A 39 21.62 2.35 -21.50
N MET A 40 22.16 1.32 -22.17
CA MET A 40 22.77 1.45 -23.50
C MET A 40 21.76 1.87 -24.57
N THR A 41 20.49 1.47 -24.47
CA THR A 41 19.42 1.94 -25.38
C THR A 41 18.92 3.34 -25.06
N GLN A 42 19.47 3.99 -24.02
CA GLN A 42 19.09 5.33 -23.57
C GLN A 42 17.62 5.45 -23.13
N VAL A 43 16.98 4.32 -22.80
CA VAL A 43 15.60 4.31 -22.27
C VAL A 43 15.57 4.51 -20.76
N VAL A 44 16.71 4.41 -20.08
CA VAL A 44 16.88 4.74 -18.66
C VAL A 44 17.52 6.12 -18.53
N LYS A 45 16.91 6.99 -17.71
CA LYS A 45 17.43 8.30 -17.33
C LYS A 45 17.31 8.46 -15.82
N ASN A 46 18.36 8.93 -15.14
CA ASN A 46 18.39 9.08 -13.67
C ASN A 46 17.93 7.82 -12.92
N ASN A 47 18.45 6.65 -13.32
CA ASN A 47 18.05 5.34 -12.81
C ASN A 47 16.55 4.99 -12.96
N LYS A 48 15.80 5.71 -13.81
CA LYS A 48 14.38 5.46 -14.06
C LYS A 48 14.11 5.14 -15.53
N LEU A 49 13.29 4.14 -15.77
CA LEU A 49 12.84 3.78 -17.12
C LEU A 49 11.85 4.85 -17.65
N SER A 50 12.17 5.43 -18.80
CA SER A 50 11.32 6.41 -19.48
C SER A 50 10.46 5.72 -20.53
N TYR A 51 9.16 5.58 -20.24
CA TYR A 51 8.17 5.07 -21.20
C TYR A 51 8.25 5.77 -22.57
N GLU A 52 8.37 7.11 -22.58
CA GLU A 52 8.46 7.86 -23.83
C GLU A 52 9.74 7.50 -24.62
N ALA A 53 10.87 7.32 -23.92
CA ALA A 53 12.11 6.90 -24.56
C ALA A 53 12.01 5.45 -25.08
N VAL A 54 11.32 4.56 -24.36
CA VAL A 54 11.03 3.20 -24.83
C VAL A 54 10.23 3.24 -26.13
N ILE A 55 9.12 4.00 -26.18
CA ILE A 55 8.31 4.12 -27.40
C ILE A 55 9.12 4.66 -28.57
N LYS A 56 9.95 5.69 -28.34
CA LYS A 56 10.85 6.25 -29.36
C LYS A 56 11.87 5.21 -29.83
N GLN A 57 12.44 4.41 -28.94
CA GLN A 57 13.38 3.37 -29.35
C GLN A 57 12.72 2.22 -30.09
N VAL A 58 11.47 1.89 -29.78
CA VAL A 58 10.71 0.91 -30.55
C VAL A 58 10.57 1.38 -32.01
N ASP A 59 10.34 2.67 -32.24
CA ASP A 59 10.28 3.24 -33.59
C ASP A 59 11.61 3.19 -34.35
N VAL A 60 12.74 3.15 -33.66
CA VAL A 60 14.07 3.09 -34.30
C VAL A 60 14.53 1.65 -34.51
N MET A 61 14.27 0.77 -33.54
CA MET A 61 14.86 -0.57 -33.49
C MET A 61 13.99 -1.66 -34.14
N PHE A 62 12.68 -1.48 -34.23
CA PHE A 62 11.77 -2.52 -34.73
C PHE A 62 11.23 -2.22 -36.14
N PRO A 63 11.02 -3.26 -36.98
CA PRO A 63 10.32 -3.13 -38.26
C PRO A 63 8.91 -2.56 -38.10
N ALA A 64 8.42 -1.84 -39.12
CA ALA A 64 7.15 -1.12 -39.07
C ALA A 64 5.96 -2.03 -38.69
N GLU A 65 5.92 -3.26 -39.21
CA GLU A 65 4.88 -4.26 -38.92
C GLU A 65 4.83 -4.70 -37.45
N MET A 66 5.94 -4.61 -36.72
CA MET A 66 6.02 -5.03 -35.32
C MET A 66 5.81 -3.90 -34.32
N ARG A 67 6.04 -2.63 -34.73
CA ARG A 67 5.99 -1.47 -33.83
C ARG A 67 4.69 -1.37 -33.06
N THR A 68 3.55 -1.59 -33.70
CA THR A 68 2.23 -1.49 -33.06
C THR A 68 2.10 -2.51 -31.92
N ALA A 69 2.43 -3.78 -32.18
CA ALA A 69 2.36 -4.84 -31.18
C ALA A 69 3.33 -4.59 -30.02
N VAL A 70 4.57 -4.18 -30.32
CA VAL A 70 5.59 -3.90 -29.30
C VAL A 70 5.23 -2.68 -28.45
N LYS A 71 4.68 -1.61 -29.05
CA LYS A 71 4.20 -0.44 -28.31
C LYS A 71 3.01 -0.78 -27.41
N ALA A 72 2.09 -1.63 -27.87
CA ALA A 72 0.98 -2.12 -27.05
C ALA A 72 1.49 -2.92 -25.84
N ALA A 73 2.45 -3.82 -26.04
CA ALA A 73 3.09 -4.55 -24.94
C ALA A 73 3.76 -3.59 -23.94
N ALA A 74 4.51 -2.60 -24.42
CA ALA A 74 5.16 -1.60 -23.57
C ALA A 74 4.14 -0.75 -22.77
N ALA A 75 2.93 -0.53 -23.30
CA ALA A 75 1.88 0.20 -22.61
C ALA A 75 1.41 -0.50 -21.33
N HIS A 76 1.43 -1.84 -21.28
CA HIS A 76 1.13 -2.59 -20.06
C HIS A 76 2.17 -2.38 -18.94
N CYS A 77 3.40 -1.97 -19.29
CA CYS A 77 4.44 -1.65 -18.33
C CYS A 77 4.37 -0.20 -17.83
N LYS A 78 3.41 0.60 -18.32
CA LYS A 78 3.25 2.02 -17.93
C LYS A 78 2.90 2.18 -16.45
N ASP A 79 2.17 1.22 -15.88
CA ASP A 79 1.69 1.23 -14.50
C ASP A 79 2.71 0.72 -13.47
N ILE A 80 3.84 0.14 -13.90
CA ILE A 80 4.97 -0.17 -13.01
C ILE A 80 5.52 1.12 -12.36
N LYS A 81 5.28 2.28 -12.99
CA LYS A 81 5.60 3.60 -12.41
C LYS A 81 4.86 3.90 -11.11
N GLN A 82 3.75 3.22 -10.81
CA GLN A 82 2.96 3.49 -9.60
C GLN A 82 3.73 3.14 -8.33
N VAL A 83 4.49 2.04 -8.32
CA VAL A 83 5.36 1.66 -7.19
C VAL A 83 6.56 2.62 -7.06
N GLY A 84 7.18 3.01 -8.17
CA GLY A 84 8.31 3.95 -8.17
C GLY A 84 7.97 5.38 -7.73
N ARG A 85 6.68 5.70 -7.57
CA ARG A 85 6.21 6.96 -6.97
C ARG A 85 6.35 6.97 -5.44
N ILE A 86 6.43 5.81 -4.80
CA ILE A 86 6.68 5.69 -3.35
C ILE A 86 8.03 6.34 -3.00
N GLU A 87 9.07 6.16 -3.83
CA GLU A 87 10.38 6.81 -3.66
C GLU A 87 10.33 8.34 -3.70
N GLN A 88 9.27 8.90 -4.29
CA GLN A 88 9.03 10.34 -4.38
C GLN A 88 8.14 10.85 -3.24
N GLY A 89 7.83 10.00 -2.25
CA GLY A 89 6.89 10.30 -1.17
C GLY A 89 5.42 10.29 -1.61
N VAL A 90 5.11 9.78 -2.81
CA VAL A 90 3.74 9.73 -3.33
C VAL A 90 3.17 8.32 -3.17
N PHE A 91 2.27 8.17 -2.20
CA PHE A 91 1.55 6.92 -1.94
C PHE A 91 0.25 6.92 -2.75
N ILE A 92 0.13 5.98 -3.68
CA ILE A 92 -1.09 5.80 -4.47
C ILE A 92 -1.99 4.80 -3.73
N GLU A 93 -3.22 5.21 -3.44
CA GLU A 93 -4.29 4.37 -2.88
C GLU A 93 -4.86 3.39 -3.92
N ASN A 94 -4.00 2.49 -4.43
CA ASN A 94 -4.34 1.46 -5.40
C ASN A 94 -4.07 0.08 -4.81
N HIS A 95 -4.97 -0.87 -5.05
CA HIS A 95 -4.88 -2.24 -4.50
C HIS A 95 -3.52 -2.90 -4.78
N ASN A 96 -3.00 -2.80 -6.00
CA ASN A 96 -1.72 -3.41 -6.37
C ASN A 96 -0.53 -2.76 -5.66
N VAL A 97 -0.57 -1.42 -5.49
CA VAL A 97 0.46 -0.68 -4.76
C VAL A 97 0.44 -1.05 -3.27
N MET A 98 -0.76 -1.17 -2.68
CA MET A 98 -0.92 -1.59 -1.29
C MET A 98 -0.46 -3.03 -1.06
N CYS A 99 -0.74 -3.96 -1.98
CA CYS A 99 -0.23 -5.33 -1.93
C CYS A 99 1.30 -5.37 -2.02
N TYR A 100 1.90 -4.55 -2.90
CA TYR A 100 3.36 -4.42 -2.99
C TYR A 100 3.95 -3.92 -1.65
N ILE A 101 3.41 -2.86 -1.06
CA ILE A 101 3.86 -2.34 0.24
C ILE A 101 3.76 -3.43 1.32
N SER A 102 2.64 -4.16 1.37
CA SER A 102 2.45 -5.27 2.32
C SER A 102 3.49 -6.38 2.12
N CYS A 103 3.79 -6.75 0.87
CA CYS A 103 4.83 -7.72 0.54
C CYS A 103 6.21 -7.24 1.03
N VAL A 104 6.55 -5.98 0.80
CA VAL A 104 7.79 -5.37 1.29
C VAL A 104 7.87 -5.44 2.82
N TYR A 105 6.81 -5.08 3.54
CA TYR A 105 6.79 -5.18 5.01
C TYR A 105 6.92 -6.61 5.53
N LYS A 106 6.32 -7.59 4.85
CA LYS A 106 6.51 -9.02 5.18
C LYS A 106 7.95 -9.46 4.94
N ASN A 107 8.56 -9.06 3.83
CA ASN A 107 9.95 -9.38 3.50
C ASN A 107 10.94 -8.78 4.50
N PHE A 108 10.70 -7.55 4.97
CA PHE A 108 11.49 -6.94 6.06
C PHE A 108 11.16 -7.50 7.45
N GLN A 109 10.20 -8.43 7.55
CA GLN A 109 9.79 -9.06 8.81
C GLN A 109 9.35 -8.03 9.87
N VAL A 110 8.79 -6.90 9.42
CA VAL A 110 8.29 -5.84 10.29
C VAL A 110 6.82 -5.99 10.65
N MET A 111 6.21 -7.11 10.27
CA MET A 111 4.82 -7.44 10.53
C MET A 111 4.71 -8.52 11.61
N LYS A 112 3.80 -8.35 12.57
CA LYS A 112 3.42 -9.35 13.58
C LYS A 112 1.90 -9.33 13.75
N ASN A 113 1.25 -10.49 13.69
CA ASN A 113 -0.21 -10.62 13.73
C ASN A 113 -0.91 -9.69 12.73
N ASP A 114 -0.42 -9.67 11.49
CA ASP A 114 -0.91 -8.82 10.39
C ASP A 114 -0.85 -7.30 10.65
N ARG A 115 -0.11 -6.86 11.66
CA ARG A 115 0.13 -5.44 11.97
C ARG A 115 1.61 -5.10 11.96
N LEU A 116 1.94 -3.85 11.66
CA LEU A 116 3.30 -3.34 11.78
C LEU A 116 3.75 -3.38 13.25
N ASP A 117 4.86 -4.07 13.52
CA ASP A 117 5.47 -4.18 14.85
C ASP A 117 6.58 -3.14 15.00
N LEU A 118 6.38 -2.19 15.92
CA LEU A 118 7.32 -1.07 16.11
C LEU A 118 8.73 -1.55 16.42
N ASN A 119 8.88 -2.59 17.26
CA ASN A 119 10.19 -3.07 17.67
C ASN A 119 10.94 -3.70 16.49
N SER A 120 10.26 -4.46 15.65
CA SER A 120 10.82 -4.98 14.41
C SER A 120 11.23 -3.86 13.45
N ILE A 121 10.41 -2.81 13.31
CA ILE A 121 10.79 -1.65 12.48
C ILE A 121 12.04 -0.98 13.04
N MET A 122 12.11 -0.71 14.35
CA MET A 122 13.28 -0.08 14.96
C MET A 122 14.55 -0.91 14.73
N LYS A 123 14.47 -2.24 14.86
CA LYS A 123 15.57 -3.15 14.54
C LYS A 123 15.99 -3.06 13.08
N GLN A 124 15.05 -3.03 12.15
CA GLN A 124 15.37 -2.87 10.73
C GLN A 124 15.98 -1.50 10.42
N VAL A 125 15.57 -0.44 11.13
CA VAL A 125 16.21 0.88 11.01
C VAL A 125 17.68 0.81 11.41
N ASP A 126 18.00 0.12 12.52
CA ASP A 126 19.39 -0.05 12.96
C ASP A 126 20.26 -0.85 11.97
N ILE A 127 19.65 -1.79 11.24
CA ILE A 127 20.32 -2.62 10.23
C ILE A 127 20.53 -1.86 8.91
N LEU A 128 19.49 -1.16 8.43
CA LEU A 128 19.44 -0.61 7.07
C LEU A 128 20.00 0.81 6.96
N TYR A 129 19.89 1.61 8.02
CA TYR A 129 20.28 3.02 7.99
C TYR A 129 21.66 3.25 8.61
N PRO A 130 22.46 4.18 8.03
CA PRO A 130 23.74 4.56 8.60
C PRO A 130 23.56 5.27 9.96
N PRO A 131 24.58 5.22 10.86
CA PRO A 131 24.45 5.65 12.26
C PRO A 131 23.93 7.09 12.46
N ASP A 132 24.32 8.00 11.58
CA ASP A 132 23.91 9.41 11.58
C ASP A 132 22.44 9.62 11.21
N MET A 133 21.81 8.66 10.53
CA MET A 133 20.40 8.73 10.14
C MET A 133 19.47 7.89 11.02
N ARG A 134 19.97 6.99 11.86
CA ARG A 134 19.14 6.09 12.68
C ARG A 134 18.18 6.85 13.60
N GLU A 135 18.69 7.77 14.41
CA GLU A 135 17.86 8.51 15.38
C GLU A 135 16.80 9.40 14.70
N PRO A 136 17.13 10.19 13.65
CA PRO A 136 16.13 10.91 12.88
C PRO A 136 15.02 10.00 12.33
N VAL A 137 15.38 8.83 11.77
CA VAL A 137 14.42 7.88 11.19
C VAL A 137 13.58 7.23 12.28
N LYS A 138 14.17 6.79 13.39
CA LYS A 138 13.42 6.25 14.54
C LYS A 138 12.43 7.27 15.08
N LYS A 139 12.82 8.55 15.19
CA LYS A 139 11.91 9.63 15.61
C LYS A 139 10.74 9.80 14.64
N ALA A 140 10.98 9.75 13.33
CA ALA A 140 9.91 9.79 12.33
C ALA A 140 8.98 8.58 12.42
N VAL A 141 9.52 7.37 12.63
CA VAL A 141 8.72 6.15 12.84
C VAL A 141 7.88 6.25 14.12
N VAL A 142 8.43 6.78 15.22
CA VAL A 142 7.68 7.02 16.46
C VAL A 142 6.61 8.09 16.28
N ALA A 143 6.82 9.11 15.45
CA ALA A 143 5.76 10.09 15.13
C ALA A 143 4.56 9.43 14.41
N CYS A 144 4.77 8.31 13.74
CA CYS A 144 3.70 7.49 13.17
C CYS A 144 3.07 6.52 14.19
N LYS A 145 3.58 6.42 15.42
CA LYS A 145 3.12 5.49 16.47
C LYS A 145 1.71 5.79 16.96
N ASP A 146 1.24 7.04 16.86
CA ASP A 146 -0.13 7.35 17.28
C ASP A 146 -1.18 6.63 16.43
N ILE A 147 -0.81 6.18 15.23
CA ILE A 147 -1.61 5.29 14.38
C ILE A 147 -1.64 3.85 14.92
N GLN A 148 -0.63 3.40 15.69
CA GLN A 148 -0.63 2.06 16.31
C GLN A 148 -1.52 1.96 17.55
N GLN A 149 -1.81 3.07 18.25
CA GLN A 149 -2.69 3.08 19.43
C GLN A 149 -4.15 2.74 19.08
N VAL A 150 -4.50 2.88 17.80
CA VAL A 150 -5.78 2.48 17.21
C VAL A 150 -6.07 0.98 17.35
N GLY A 151 -5.03 0.15 17.46
CA GLY A 151 -5.17 -1.30 17.47
C GLY A 151 -5.96 -1.88 18.65
N ASP A 152 -6.22 -1.08 19.69
CA ASP A 152 -6.99 -1.47 20.87
C ASP A 152 -8.43 -0.91 20.87
N ILE A 153 -8.89 -0.24 19.79
CA ILE A 153 -10.28 0.24 19.67
C ILE A 153 -11.27 -0.93 19.75
N SER A 154 -10.96 -2.08 19.12
CA SER A 154 -11.78 -3.29 19.21
C SER A 154 -11.86 -3.88 20.63
N LYS A 155 -11.00 -3.43 21.55
CA LYS A 155 -11.01 -3.82 22.98
C LYS A 155 -11.61 -2.74 23.88
N GLY A 156 -12.26 -1.73 23.30
CA GLY A 156 -12.87 -0.64 24.05
C GLY A 156 -11.92 0.45 24.50
N LYS A 157 -10.66 0.47 24.06
CA LYS A 157 -9.74 1.56 24.39
C LYS A 157 -9.90 2.69 23.37
N PHE A 158 -10.78 3.62 23.68
CA PHE A 158 -11.01 4.81 22.88
C PHE A 158 -10.17 5.98 23.39
N ILE A 159 -9.25 6.47 22.55
CA ILE A 159 -8.35 7.57 22.90
C ILE A 159 -8.89 8.86 22.27
N GLU A 160 -9.15 9.87 23.10
CA GLU A 160 -9.76 11.14 22.70
C GLU A 160 -8.76 12.11 22.06
N GLU A 161 -7.95 11.61 21.13
CA GLU A 161 -7.02 12.41 20.34
C GLU A 161 -7.50 12.59 18.90
N ARG A 162 -7.26 13.78 18.31
CA ARG A 162 -7.79 14.12 16.98
C ARG A 162 -7.35 13.16 15.88
N ASN A 163 -6.10 12.72 15.91
CA ASN A 163 -5.53 11.71 15.01
C ASN A 163 -6.30 10.36 15.10
N VAL A 164 -6.63 9.88 16.29
CA VAL A 164 -7.39 8.64 16.52
C VAL A 164 -8.84 8.81 16.06
N MET A 165 -9.47 9.93 16.38
CA MET A 165 -10.81 10.25 15.89
C MET A 165 -10.87 10.24 14.36
N CYS A 166 -9.90 10.88 13.71
CA CYS A 166 -9.83 10.95 12.26
C CYS A 166 -9.43 9.61 11.62
N TYR A 167 -8.68 8.75 12.32
CA TYR A 167 -8.46 7.38 11.88
C TYR A 167 -9.78 6.61 11.78
N ILE A 168 -10.65 6.71 12.80
CA ILE A 168 -11.96 6.03 12.78
C ILE A 168 -12.81 6.55 11.60
N ALA A 169 -12.80 7.85 11.37
CA ALA A 169 -13.45 8.43 10.18
C ALA A 169 -12.86 7.91 8.87
N CYS A 170 -11.54 7.71 8.80
CA CYS A 170 -10.87 7.11 7.64
C CYS A 170 -11.37 5.68 7.40
N VAL A 171 -11.43 4.85 8.44
CA VAL A 171 -11.96 3.47 8.35
C VAL A 171 -13.41 3.47 7.84
N TYR A 172 -14.27 4.33 8.40
CA TYR A 172 -15.65 4.47 7.93
C TYR A 172 -15.74 4.96 6.49
N LYS A 173 -14.85 5.88 6.08
CA LYS A 173 -14.79 6.34 4.69
C LYS A 173 -14.35 5.23 3.74
N MET A 174 -13.37 4.41 4.10
CA MET A 174 -12.97 3.21 3.33
C MET A 174 -14.12 2.21 3.24
N GLY A 175 -14.85 2.03 4.33
CA GLY A 175 -16.09 1.28 4.38
C GLY A 175 -17.26 1.97 3.66
N GLN A 176 -17.08 3.13 3.02
CA GLN A 176 -18.18 3.85 2.37
C GLN A 176 -19.36 4.19 3.29
N THR A 177 -19.16 4.16 4.61
CA THR A 177 -20.16 4.49 5.63
C THR A 177 -20.15 5.96 6.00
N ILE A 178 -19.36 6.79 5.32
CA ILE A 178 -19.41 8.25 5.40
C ILE A 178 -20.13 8.81 4.19
N LYS A 179 -21.11 9.71 4.42
CA LYS A 179 -21.80 10.48 3.38
C LYS A 179 -21.69 11.97 3.70
N GLY A 180 -20.96 12.71 2.87
CA GLY A 180 -20.64 14.11 3.17
C GLY A 180 -19.72 14.20 4.38
N ASN A 181 -20.14 14.91 5.43
CA ASN A 181 -19.36 15.10 6.67
C ASN A 181 -19.91 14.30 7.86
N THR A 182 -20.75 13.28 7.60
CA THR A 182 -21.41 12.49 8.67
C THR A 182 -21.47 11.01 8.33
N VAL A 183 -21.80 10.19 9.32
CA VAL A 183 -21.96 8.74 9.20
C VAL A 183 -23.31 8.39 8.60
N ASN A 184 -23.30 7.49 7.63
CA ASN A 184 -24.45 6.86 7.00
C ASN A 184 -24.73 5.50 7.67
N TYR A 185 -25.57 5.52 8.71
CA TYR A 185 -25.95 4.34 9.49
C TYR A 185 -26.65 3.27 8.65
N ASP A 186 -27.43 3.66 7.64
CA ASP A 186 -28.10 2.70 6.75
C ASP A 186 -27.07 1.89 5.96
N MET A 187 -25.97 2.52 5.55
CA MET A 187 -24.86 1.82 4.90
C MET A 187 -24.12 0.90 5.89
N MET A 188 -23.92 1.32 7.14
CA MET A 188 -23.35 0.44 8.18
C MET A 188 -24.21 -0.81 8.39
N ILE A 189 -25.52 -0.64 8.51
CA ILE A 189 -26.48 -1.74 8.66
C ILE A 189 -26.43 -2.66 7.45
N LYS A 190 -26.41 -2.10 6.23
CA LYS A 190 -26.27 -2.88 5.01
C LYS A 190 -24.97 -3.70 4.99
N GLN A 191 -23.85 -3.15 5.46
CA GLN A 191 -22.60 -3.89 5.58
C GLN A 191 -22.68 -5.05 6.57
N VAL A 192 -23.34 -4.84 7.72
CA VAL A 192 -23.59 -5.92 8.68
C VAL A 192 -24.38 -7.05 8.02
N GLU A 193 -25.39 -6.73 7.23
CA GLU A 193 -26.19 -7.75 6.52
C GLU A 193 -25.40 -8.54 5.49
N MET A 194 -24.41 -7.93 4.84
CA MET A 194 -23.58 -8.57 3.83
C MET A 194 -22.40 -9.36 4.41
N ILE A 195 -21.81 -8.89 5.51
CA ILE A 195 -20.49 -9.35 5.99
C ILE A 195 -20.62 -10.25 7.22
N PHE A 196 -21.54 -9.96 8.14
CA PHE A 196 -21.56 -10.63 9.45
C PHE A 196 -22.26 -12.00 9.38
N PRO A 197 -21.86 -12.97 10.21
CA PRO A 197 -22.62 -14.19 10.46
C PRO A 197 -24.05 -13.93 10.95
N ALA A 198 -24.99 -14.82 10.62
CA ALA A 198 -26.42 -14.61 10.84
C ALA A 198 -26.82 -14.42 12.32
N ASP A 199 -26.12 -15.10 13.23
CA ASP A 199 -26.31 -15.10 14.67
C ASP A 199 -25.96 -13.76 15.34
N ILE A 200 -25.05 -12.97 14.75
CA ILE A 200 -24.63 -11.68 15.32
C ILE A 200 -25.17 -10.46 14.58
N LYS A 201 -25.87 -10.63 13.45
CA LYS A 201 -26.45 -9.51 12.67
C LYS A 201 -27.45 -8.68 13.49
N ALA A 202 -28.37 -9.34 14.19
CA ALA A 202 -29.41 -8.67 14.96
C ALA A 202 -28.85 -7.76 16.07
N PRO A 203 -28.00 -8.26 17.00
CA PRO A 203 -27.46 -7.43 18.07
C PRO A 203 -26.57 -6.29 17.54
N VAL A 204 -25.78 -6.52 16.49
CA VAL A 204 -24.94 -5.46 15.91
C VAL A 204 -25.80 -4.35 15.26
N LYS A 205 -26.87 -4.72 14.56
CA LYS A 205 -27.81 -3.74 13.99
C LYS A 205 -28.50 -2.91 15.07
N GLU A 206 -28.91 -3.54 16.17
CA GLU A 206 -29.54 -2.86 17.30
C GLU A 206 -28.60 -1.83 17.96
N ALA A 207 -27.32 -2.19 18.12
CA ALA A 207 -26.30 -1.26 18.63
C ALA A 207 -26.10 -0.06 17.68
N ILE A 208 -26.03 -0.29 16.36
CA ILE A 208 -25.92 0.78 15.36
C ILE A 208 -27.14 1.71 15.39
N GLU A 209 -28.35 1.13 15.46
CA GLU A 209 -29.61 1.88 15.52
C GLU A 209 -29.66 2.81 16.73
N SER A 210 -29.28 2.29 17.91
CA SER A 210 -29.24 3.05 19.16
C SER A 210 -28.31 4.27 19.10
N CYS A 211 -27.30 4.22 18.22
CA CYS A 211 -26.28 5.26 18.08
C CYS A 211 -26.55 6.30 16.98
N ARG A 212 -27.64 6.18 16.20
CA ARG A 212 -28.05 7.21 15.22
C ARG A 212 -28.10 8.64 15.77
N PRO A 213 -28.53 8.90 17.03
CA PRO A 213 -28.57 10.26 17.56
C PRO A 213 -27.20 10.95 17.66
N VAL A 214 -26.09 10.20 17.65
CA VAL A 214 -24.73 10.75 17.73
C VAL A 214 -24.44 11.69 16.57
N ALA A 215 -24.94 11.37 15.36
CA ALA A 215 -24.77 12.17 14.15
C ALA A 215 -25.27 13.63 14.28
N LYS A 216 -26.20 13.88 15.20
CA LYS A 216 -26.78 15.20 15.45
C LYS A 216 -25.96 16.01 16.46
N LYS A 217 -25.14 15.36 17.27
CA LYS A 217 -24.36 15.98 18.36
C LYS A 217 -23.06 16.61 17.87
N TYR A 218 -22.45 16.04 16.83
CA TYR A 218 -21.14 16.45 16.34
C TYR A 218 -21.21 16.87 14.88
N LYS A 219 -20.42 17.88 14.49
CA LYS A 219 -20.36 18.39 13.11
C LYS A 219 -19.09 17.97 12.38
N ASP A 220 -17.98 17.82 13.10
CA ASP A 220 -16.71 17.33 12.57
C ASP A 220 -16.81 15.83 12.30
N VAL A 221 -16.37 15.39 11.11
CA VAL A 221 -16.49 13.99 10.69
C VAL A 221 -15.66 13.05 11.55
N CYS A 222 -14.51 13.51 12.07
CA CYS A 222 -13.66 12.74 12.98
C CYS A 222 -14.39 12.52 14.32
N GLU A 223 -14.98 13.57 14.88
CA GLU A 223 -15.77 13.48 16.12
C GLU A 223 -17.01 12.60 15.95
N VAL A 224 -17.83 12.82 14.91
CA VAL A 224 -19.02 11.99 14.62
C VAL A 224 -18.63 10.51 14.56
N SER A 225 -17.55 10.20 13.83
CA SER A 225 -17.12 8.82 13.62
C SER A 225 -16.62 8.18 14.92
N TYR A 226 -15.80 8.91 15.68
CA TYR A 226 -15.29 8.45 16.98
C TYR A 226 -16.41 8.15 17.97
N TRP A 227 -17.32 9.11 18.18
CA TRP A 227 -18.40 8.96 19.14
C TRP A 227 -19.42 7.92 18.70
N THR A 228 -19.58 7.70 17.39
CA THR A 228 -20.41 6.62 16.86
C THR A 228 -19.78 5.26 17.17
N ALA A 229 -18.48 5.08 16.89
CA ALA A 229 -17.78 3.84 17.20
C ALA A 229 -17.82 3.52 18.71
N LYS A 230 -17.56 4.52 19.56
CA LYS A 230 -17.62 4.39 21.02
C LYS A 230 -19.03 4.02 21.50
N CYS A 231 -20.06 4.68 20.98
CA CYS A 231 -21.44 4.35 21.31
C CYS A 231 -21.82 2.91 20.92
N ILE A 232 -21.41 2.45 19.74
CA ILE A 232 -21.72 1.08 19.28
C ILE A 232 -21.01 0.06 20.19
N TYR A 233 -19.75 0.32 20.55
CA TYR A 233 -19.03 -0.51 21.52
C TYR A 233 -19.73 -0.56 22.88
N GLU A 234 -20.22 0.57 23.39
CA GLU A 234 -20.93 0.64 24.67
C GLU A 234 -22.25 -0.13 24.66
N HIS A 235 -22.96 -0.19 23.53
CA HIS A 235 -24.23 -0.92 23.38
C HIS A 235 -24.04 -2.42 23.08
N GLY A 236 -22.89 -2.84 22.55
CA GLY A 236 -22.68 -4.21 22.14
C GLY A 236 -21.20 -4.62 22.07
N PRO A 237 -20.45 -4.59 23.19
CA PRO A 237 -19.00 -4.77 23.19
C PRO A 237 -18.60 -6.18 22.72
N GLU A 238 -19.39 -7.21 23.03
CA GLU A 238 -19.12 -8.60 22.65
C GLU A 238 -19.15 -8.83 21.13
N ASN A 239 -19.92 -8.00 20.40
CA ASN A 239 -20.09 -8.11 18.96
C ASN A 239 -19.44 -6.93 18.20
N PHE A 240 -18.70 -6.07 18.90
CA PHE A 240 -18.05 -4.93 18.29
C PHE A 240 -16.80 -5.35 17.54
N LEU A 241 -16.79 -5.09 16.24
CA LEU A 241 -15.66 -5.35 15.36
C LEU A 241 -15.15 -4.04 14.78
N PHE A 242 -13.84 -3.82 14.88
CA PHE A 242 -13.16 -2.68 14.31
C PHE A 242 -11.79 -3.12 13.76
N PRO A 243 -11.49 -2.85 12.48
CA PRO A 243 -10.27 -3.33 11.80
C PRO A 243 -8.97 -2.67 12.31
#